data_AF-A0A947WKY5-F1
#
_entry.id   AF-A0A947WKY5-F1
#
_cell.length_a   1.000
_cell.length_b   1.000
_cell.length_c   1.000
_cell.angle_alpha   90.00
_cell.angle_beta   90.00
_cell.angle_gamma   90.00
#
_symmetry.space_group_name_H-M   'P 1'
#
loop_
_entity.id
_entity.type
_entity.pdbx_description
1 polymer ?
#
loop_
_entity_poly.entity_id
_entity_poly.type
_entity_poly.pdbx_seq_one_letter_code
_entity_poly.pdbx_strand_id
1 'polypeptide(L)' 'MKICVVGTGYVGLVGAAIFSDWGNRIIGVDI' A
#
# COMPACT_ATOMS: atom_id res chain seq x y z
N MET A 1 8.23 1.69 8.28
CA MET A 1 7.26 2.70 8.78
C MET A 1 5.84 2.16 8.65
N LYS A 2 4.82 2.83 9.23
CA LYS A 2 3.40 2.50 8.98
C LYS A 2 2.88 3.41 7.86
N ILE A 3 2.39 2.83 6.77
CA ILE A 3 1.93 3.58 5.58
C ILE A 3 0.49 3.14 5.26
N CYS A 4 -0.39 4.11 5.05
CA CYS A 4 -1.77 3.88 4.59
C CYS A 4 -1.87 4.26 3.12
N VAL A 5 -2.38 3.36 2.28
CA VAL A 5 -2.61 3.59 0.86
C VAL A 5 -4.12 3.64 0.63
N VAL A 6 -4.61 4.77 0.12
CA VAL A 6 -6.04 4.99 -0.18
C VAL A 6 -6.26 4.81 -1.68
N GLY A 7 -7.14 3.88 -2.03
CA GLY A 7 -7.38 3.36 -3.37
C GLY A 7 -6.58 2.09 -3.63
N THR A 8 -7.27 0.98 -3.92
CA THR A 8 -6.69 -0.35 -4.21
C THR A 8 -6.74 -0.71 -5.69
N GLY A 9 -6.89 0.28 -6.58
CA GLY A 9 -6.62 0.14 -8.01
C GLY A 9 -5.14 -0.14 -8.30
N TYR A 10 -4.78 -0.33 -9.58
CA TYR A 10 -3.42 -0.74 -10.01
C TYR A 10 -2.29 0.04 -9.30
N VAL A 11 -2.35 1.37 -9.32
CA VAL A 11 -1.29 2.21 -8.74
C VAL A 11 -1.17 2.02 -7.23
N GLY A 12 -2.31 1.99 -6.54
CA GLY A 12 -2.33 1.82 -5.09
C GLY A 12 -1.89 0.41 -4.67
N LEU A 13 -2.35 -0.63 -5.35
CA LEU A 13 -2.01 -2.01 -5.03
C LEU A 13 -0.54 -2.34 -5.30
N VAL A 14 -0.02 -1.93 -6.47
CA VAL A 14 1.39 -2.15 -6.83
C VAL A 14 2.31 -1.33 -5.93
N GLY A 15 1.97 -0.07 -5.66
CA GLY A 15 2.71 0.77 -4.72
C GLY A 15 2.72 0.17 -3.31
N ALA A 16 1.55 -0.26 -2.82
CA ALA A 16 1.42 -0.94 -1.53
C ALA A 16 2.31 -2.20 -1.44
N ALA A 17 2.35 -3.01 -2.50
CA ALA A 17 3.18 -4.20 -2.54
C ALA A 17 4.68 -3.87 -2.47
N ILE A 18 5.15 -2.92 -3.27
CA ILE A 18 6.57 -2.50 -3.27
C ILE A 18 6.97 -1.91 -1.91
N PHE A 19 6.13 -1.02 -1.35
CA PHE A 19 6.43 -0.44 -0.04
C PHE A 19 6.43 -1.50 1.07
N SER A 20 5.59 -2.53 0.97
CA SER A 20 5.61 -3.67 1.88
C SER A 20 6.89 -4.49 1.75
N ASP A 21 7.37 -4.71 0.52
CA ASP A 21 8.61 -5.44 0.23
C ASP A 21 9.84 -4.72 0.81
N TRP A 22 9.82 -3.39 0.83
CA TRP A 22 10.84 -2.57 1.52
C TRP A 22 10.76 -2.59 3.06
N GLY A 23 9.96 -3.48 3.64
CA GLY A 23 9.87 -3.67 5.10
C GLY A 23 8.93 -2.68 5.80
N ASN A 24 8.05 -1.99 5.07
CA ASN A 24 7.02 -1.17 5.69
C ASN A 24 5.78 -1.99 6.03
N ARG A 25 5.08 -1.57 7.08
CA ARG A 25 3.76 -2.13 7.41
C ARG A 25 2.70 -1.31 6.70
N ILE A 26 2.03 -1.94 5.73
CA ILE A 26 1.06 -1.29 4.86
C ILE A 26 -0.37 -1.62 5.30
N ILE A 27 -1.26 -0.63 5.20
CA ILE A 27 -2.71 -0.81 5.29
C ILE A 27 -3.29 -0.20 4.01
N GLY A 28 -3.96 -1.03 3.19
CA GLY A 28 -4.72 -0.56 2.04
C GLY A 28 -6.17 -0.31 2.42
N VAL A 29 -6.75 0.80 1.95
CA VAL A 29 -8.16 1.15 2.14
C VAL A 29 -8.76 1.56 0.80
N ASP A 30 -9.96 1.09 0.50
CA ASP A 30 -10.78 1.50 -0.64
C ASP A 30 -12.23 1.72 -0.17
N ILE A 31 -13.09 2.29 -1.02
CA ILE A 31 -14.53 2.47 -0.73
C ILE A 31 -15.33 1.16 -0.75
#